data_AF-R7UC35-F1
#
_entry.id   AF-R7UC35-F1
#
_cell.length_a   1.000
_cell.length_b   1.000
_cell.length_c   1.000
_cell.angle_alpha   90.00
_cell.angle_beta   90.00
_cell.angle_gamma   90.00
#
_symmetry.space_group_name_H-M   'P 1'
#
loop_
_entity.id
_entity.type
_entity.pdbx_description
1 polymer ?
#
loop_
_entity_poly.entity_id
_entity_poly.type
_entity_poly.pdbx_seq_one_letter_code
_entity_poly.pdbx_strand_id
1 'polypeptide(L)'
;LASAQVYTVDYITPDSAAAGTALLCGQKTHFGVIGLSQNAQYGNCSSVDGNELKSILDEANTVGKWTGVVTTTRVTHATPATAYAHSVTCDWESDADIPKDQRDKCPGVKDIADQLITENGHLRVVLGGGRSKFTPIDVEDGEIRNATGNRLDQRNLIEVRMKSSKENMNAIYVTKQSEFDAVDPENTEFLLGLFEPSHMKFEVDRANDTWGEPSISQMVDKAIQILKRGPKGYVLVVEGGRIDEGHHLNNAYRANEDTIALSDAVSTAMDLNCENDTLVVVTADHGHVFSFGGYHMINEDIYDMDMADDEKPYTLMNYANGRGWFEHRNGQLRKDLRNLSEGKGPSAGQ
;
A
#
# COMPACT_ATOMS: atom_id res chain seq x y z
N LEU A 1 -2.77 9.14 24.03
CA LEU A 1 -3.53 9.18 22.76
C LEU A 1 -3.40 10.57 22.18
N ALA A 2 -2.90 10.67 20.95
CA ALA A 2 -2.81 11.92 20.18
C ALA A 2 -3.74 11.83 18.97
N SER A 3 -4.15 12.97 18.41
CA SER A 3 -4.95 13.03 17.18
C SER A 3 -4.15 13.69 16.07
N ALA A 4 -4.16 13.10 14.86
CA ALA A 4 -3.51 13.68 13.69
C ALA A 4 -4.52 14.48 12.83
N GLN A 5 -4.14 15.68 12.40
CA GLN A 5 -4.95 16.51 11.48
C GLN A 5 -4.52 16.27 10.04
N VAL A 6 -5.35 15.57 9.27
CA VAL A 6 -4.96 14.96 7.99
C VAL A 6 -5.20 15.82 6.75
N TYR A 7 -5.75 17.03 6.85
CA TYR A 7 -5.98 17.92 5.69
C TYR A 7 -4.69 18.17 4.87
N THR A 8 -4.78 18.33 3.56
CA THR A 8 -3.64 18.66 2.67
C THR A 8 -3.51 20.18 2.50
N VAL A 9 -2.59 20.65 1.65
CA VAL A 9 -2.49 22.08 1.34
C VAL A 9 -3.76 22.63 0.66
N ASP A 10 -4.47 21.78 -0.08
CA ASP A 10 -5.54 22.15 -1.01
C ASP A 10 -6.87 21.40 -0.80
N TYR A 11 -6.92 20.36 0.04
CA TYR A 11 -8.12 19.58 0.34
C TYR A 11 -8.31 19.35 1.84
N ILE A 12 -9.57 19.42 2.29
CA ILE A 12 -9.94 19.09 3.68
C ILE A 12 -9.85 17.58 3.91
N THR A 13 -10.28 16.79 2.92
CA THR A 13 -10.12 15.33 2.90
C THR A 13 -8.90 15.00 2.04
N PRO A 14 -7.83 14.45 2.61
CA PRO A 14 -6.63 14.11 1.85
C PRO A 14 -6.81 12.86 1.00
N ASP A 15 -5.84 12.64 0.11
CA ASP A 15 -5.50 11.33 -0.43
C ASP A 15 -4.24 10.75 0.25
N SER A 16 -3.97 9.47 -0.02
CA SER A 16 -2.81 8.76 0.52
C SER A 16 -1.45 9.35 0.12
N ALA A 17 -1.31 10.01 -1.05
CA ALA A 17 -0.02 10.56 -1.47
C ALA A 17 0.37 11.78 -0.62
N ALA A 18 -0.55 12.74 -0.48
CA ALA A 18 -0.31 13.95 0.28
C ALA A 18 -0.21 13.65 1.79
N ALA A 19 -1.06 12.75 2.30
CA ALA A 19 -1.03 12.33 3.70
C ALA A 19 0.25 11.52 4.02
N GLY A 20 0.63 10.58 3.16
CA GLY A 20 1.88 9.83 3.29
C GLY A 20 3.11 10.73 3.26
N THR A 21 3.14 11.74 2.37
CA THR A 21 4.21 12.75 2.35
C THR A 21 4.29 13.52 3.68
N ALA A 22 3.16 13.89 4.27
CA ALA A 22 3.16 14.54 5.58
C ALA A 22 3.68 13.62 6.69
N LEU A 23 3.32 12.34 6.66
CA LEU A 23 3.72 11.35 7.66
C LEU A 23 5.20 10.98 7.56
N LEU A 24 5.71 10.76 6.35
CA LEU A 24 7.05 10.20 6.13
C LEU A 24 8.10 11.27 5.80
N CYS A 25 7.71 12.42 5.27
CA CYS A 25 8.63 13.53 4.95
C CYS A 25 8.46 14.76 5.86
N GLY A 26 7.46 14.75 6.76
CA GLY A 26 7.26 15.79 7.76
C GLY A 26 6.70 17.12 7.23
N GLN A 27 6.24 17.17 5.97
CA GLN A 27 5.66 18.37 5.37
C GLN A 27 4.40 18.04 4.56
N LYS A 28 3.35 18.84 4.74
CA LYS A 28 2.12 18.75 3.93
C LYS A 28 2.38 19.23 2.51
N THR A 29 1.71 18.58 1.56
CA THR A 29 1.78 18.92 0.14
C THR A 29 0.40 18.89 -0.52
N HIS A 30 0.37 19.04 -1.84
CA HIS A 30 -0.82 19.00 -2.67
C HIS A 30 -1.36 17.58 -2.85
N PHE A 31 -2.68 17.49 -3.04
CA PHE A 31 -3.35 16.23 -3.35
C PHE A 31 -2.65 15.48 -4.50
N GLY A 32 -2.42 14.18 -4.33
CA GLY A 32 -1.78 13.31 -5.31
C GLY A 32 -0.27 13.48 -5.43
N VAL A 33 0.37 14.45 -4.76
CA VAL A 33 1.82 14.68 -4.84
C VAL A 33 2.57 13.81 -3.82
N ILE A 34 3.68 13.20 -4.26
CA ILE A 34 4.51 12.29 -3.46
C ILE A 34 5.88 12.93 -3.21
N GLY A 35 6.24 13.08 -1.94
CA GLY A 35 7.61 13.42 -1.54
C GLY A 35 8.08 14.82 -1.94
N LEU A 36 7.20 15.66 -2.50
CA LEU A 36 7.55 17.03 -2.90
C LEU A 36 6.90 18.06 -1.99
N SER A 37 7.56 19.20 -1.83
CA SER A 37 7.04 20.35 -1.09
C SER A 37 5.79 20.95 -1.74
N GLN A 38 5.07 21.77 -1.00
CA GLN A 38 3.91 22.54 -1.49
C GLN A 38 4.20 23.53 -2.64
N ASN A 39 5.46 23.68 -3.05
CA ASN A 39 5.81 24.50 -4.22
C ASN A 39 5.79 23.69 -5.52
N ALA A 40 5.78 22.35 -5.44
CA ALA A 40 5.58 21.49 -6.59
C ALA A 40 4.14 21.61 -7.11
N GLN A 41 3.97 21.40 -8.41
CA GLN A 41 2.70 21.51 -9.10
C GLN A 41 2.24 20.14 -9.56
N TYR A 42 1.04 19.75 -9.12
CA TYR A 42 0.43 18.48 -9.52
C TYR A 42 0.48 18.26 -11.03
N GLY A 43 0.96 17.08 -11.45
CA GLY A 43 1.05 16.67 -12.85
C GLY A 43 2.05 17.43 -13.72
N ASN A 44 2.91 18.31 -13.17
CA ASN A 44 3.88 19.09 -13.93
C ASN A 44 5.33 18.69 -13.58
N CYS A 45 5.92 17.81 -14.39
CA CYS A 45 7.26 17.25 -14.15
C CYS A 45 8.37 18.32 -13.97
N SER A 46 8.22 19.50 -14.56
CA SER A 46 9.20 20.58 -14.45
C SER A 46 9.24 21.24 -13.07
N SER A 47 8.37 20.84 -12.16
CA SER A 47 8.29 21.33 -10.78
C SER A 47 8.88 20.37 -9.75
N VAL A 48 9.52 19.28 -10.19
CA VAL A 48 10.22 18.34 -9.29
C VAL A 48 11.47 18.99 -8.71
N ASP A 49 12.39 19.41 -9.58
CA ASP A 49 13.72 19.92 -9.19
C ASP A 49 13.64 21.05 -8.16
N GLY A 50 14.29 20.84 -7.02
CA GLY A 50 14.38 21.78 -5.91
C GLY A 50 13.20 21.74 -4.94
N ASN A 51 12.21 20.88 -5.17
CA ASN A 51 11.06 20.67 -4.29
C ASN A 51 11.07 19.31 -3.59
N GLU A 52 12.10 18.49 -3.79
CA GLU A 52 12.24 17.17 -3.19
C GLU A 52 12.38 17.25 -1.66
N LEU A 53 11.59 16.44 -0.97
CA LEU A 53 11.66 16.27 0.47
C LEU A 53 12.35 14.95 0.79
N LYS A 54 13.17 14.95 1.84
CA LYS A 54 13.72 13.71 2.39
C LYS A 54 12.67 13.02 3.25
N SER A 55 12.48 11.73 2.98
CA SER A 55 11.68 10.86 3.83
C SER A 55 12.46 10.44 5.08
N ILE A 56 11.77 9.82 6.03
CA ILE A 56 12.40 9.18 7.19
C ILE A 56 13.34 8.05 6.80
N LEU A 57 13.12 7.38 5.66
CA LEU A 57 14.05 6.37 5.15
C LEU A 57 15.32 7.01 4.59
N ASP A 58 15.22 8.13 3.89
CA ASP A 58 16.38 8.90 3.44
C ASP A 58 17.23 9.34 4.63
N GLU A 59 16.59 9.93 5.64
CA GLU A 59 17.26 10.37 6.86
C GLU A 59 17.90 9.20 7.61
N ALA A 60 17.21 8.06 7.74
CA ALA A 60 17.76 6.85 8.35
C ALA A 60 18.99 6.32 7.59
N ASN A 61 18.93 6.31 6.26
CA ASN A 61 20.05 5.91 5.42
C ASN A 61 21.25 6.84 5.59
N THR A 62 21.06 8.16 5.75
CA THR A 62 22.17 9.10 5.97
C THR A 62 22.98 8.82 7.24
N VAL A 63 22.36 8.22 8.25
CA VAL A 63 23.00 7.81 9.52
C VAL A 63 23.39 6.32 9.54
N GLY A 64 23.31 5.65 8.40
CA GLY A 64 23.75 4.26 8.20
C GLY A 64 22.81 3.20 8.75
N LYS A 65 21.55 3.54 9.04
CA LYS A 65 20.50 2.56 9.37
C LYS A 65 20.08 1.82 8.11
N TRP A 66 19.69 0.56 8.26
CA TRP A 66 19.06 -0.18 7.18
C TRP A 66 17.59 0.21 7.05
N THR A 67 17.06 0.17 5.84
CA THR A 67 15.71 0.65 5.55
C THR A 67 14.93 -0.37 4.75
N GLY A 68 13.61 -0.40 4.95
CA GLY A 68 12.72 -1.26 4.17
C GLY A 68 11.28 -0.77 4.13
N VAL A 69 10.55 -1.32 3.17
CA VAL A 69 9.13 -1.06 2.93
C VAL A 69 8.41 -2.38 2.80
N VAL A 70 7.30 -2.53 3.51
CA VAL A 70 6.37 -3.66 3.41
C VAL A 70 4.97 -3.10 3.19
N THR A 71 4.25 -3.63 2.22
CA THR A 71 2.86 -3.24 1.96
C THR A 71 2.03 -4.39 1.38
N THR A 72 0.72 -4.36 1.57
CA THR A 72 -0.23 -5.22 0.84
C THR A 72 -0.68 -4.62 -0.50
N THR A 73 -0.24 -3.41 -0.86
CA THR A 73 -0.52 -2.79 -2.16
C THR A 73 0.57 -3.10 -3.18
N ARG A 74 0.49 -2.47 -4.36
CA ARG A 74 1.68 -2.31 -5.20
C ARG A 74 2.74 -1.56 -4.40
N VAL A 75 4.00 -1.98 -4.47
CA VAL A 75 5.10 -1.25 -3.81
C VAL A 75 5.31 0.16 -4.38
N THR A 76 4.73 0.44 -5.55
CA THR A 76 4.69 1.73 -6.24
C THR A 76 3.42 2.56 -5.93
N HIS A 77 2.50 2.04 -5.12
CA HIS A 77 1.30 2.78 -4.70
C HIS A 77 1.69 4.03 -3.90
N ALA A 78 0.74 4.95 -3.71
CA ALA A 78 0.98 6.26 -3.10
C ALA A 78 1.71 6.17 -1.75
N THR A 79 1.16 5.47 -0.76
CA THR A 79 1.74 5.38 0.59
C THR A 79 3.17 4.83 0.60
N PRO A 80 3.49 3.64 0.03
CA PRO A 80 4.85 3.13 0.07
C PRO A 80 5.81 4.02 -0.73
N ALA A 81 5.35 4.60 -1.84
CA ALA A 81 6.14 5.52 -2.64
C ALA A 81 6.52 6.80 -1.90
N THR A 82 5.71 7.30 -0.96
CA THR A 82 6.11 8.46 -0.13
C THR A 82 7.32 8.20 0.77
N ALA A 83 7.70 6.94 0.95
CA ALA A 83 8.89 6.56 1.69
C ALA A 83 10.18 6.68 0.88
N TYR A 84 10.13 6.89 -0.44
CA TYR A 84 11.32 6.83 -1.30
C TYR A 84 11.27 7.66 -2.60
N ALA A 85 10.10 8.03 -3.10
CA ALA A 85 9.91 8.65 -4.41
C ALA A 85 9.61 10.14 -4.32
N HIS A 86 9.87 10.82 -5.43
CA HIS A 86 9.59 12.23 -5.69
C HIS A 86 8.77 12.31 -6.98
N SER A 87 7.45 12.49 -6.86
CA SER A 87 6.56 12.53 -8.02
C SER A 87 5.47 13.58 -7.87
N VAL A 88 5.20 14.28 -8.97
CA VAL A 88 4.14 15.29 -9.08
C VAL A 88 2.74 14.68 -9.19
N THR A 89 2.65 13.37 -9.30
CA THR A 89 1.41 12.60 -9.12
C THR A 89 1.73 11.16 -8.71
N CYS A 90 0.91 10.58 -7.83
CA CYS A 90 0.96 9.18 -7.45
C CYS A 90 0.62 8.22 -8.59
N ASP A 91 -0.01 8.70 -9.65
CA ASP A 91 -0.43 7.87 -10.77
C ASP A 91 0.76 7.39 -11.63
N TRP A 92 1.91 8.07 -11.57
CA TRP A 92 3.09 7.76 -12.41
C TRP A 92 3.89 6.55 -11.89
N GLU A 93 3.21 5.43 -11.69
CA GLU A 93 3.77 4.20 -11.14
C GLU A 93 4.76 3.51 -12.09
N SER A 94 4.50 3.58 -13.41
CA SER A 94 5.36 3.11 -14.50
C SER A 94 5.48 4.15 -15.62
N ASP A 95 6.44 3.97 -16.53
CA ASP A 95 6.67 4.90 -17.64
C ASP A 95 5.44 5.07 -18.55
N ALA A 96 4.58 4.04 -18.61
CA ALA A 96 3.31 4.06 -19.34
C ALA A 96 2.30 5.06 -18.78
N ASP A 97 2.36 5.32 -17.47
CA ASP A 97 1.42 6.20 -16.77
C ASP A 97 1.79 7.68 -16.93
N ILE A 98 3.02 7.98 -17.38
CA ILE A 98 3.46 9.36 -17.63
C ILE A 98 2.85 9.85 -18.95
N PRO A 99 2.14 10.98 -18.99
CA PRO A 99 1.64 11.54 -20.23
C PRO A 99 2.76 11.88 -21.21
N LYS A 100 2.50 11.72 -22.52
CA LYS A 100 3.51 11.96 -23.55
C LYS A 100 4.06 13.39 -23.51
N ASP A 101 3.19 14.38 -23.32
CA ASP A 101 3.58 15.78 -23.21
C ASP A 101 4.53 16.03 -22.03
N GLN A 102 4.36 15.30 -20.92
CA GLN A 102 5.27 15.39 -19.76
C GLN A 102 6.62 14.72 -20.05
N ARG A 103 6.65 13.56 -20.72
CA ARG A 103 7.90 12.93 -21.17
C ARG A 103 8.66 13.80 -22.17
N ASP A 104 7.95 14.44 -23.09
CA ASP A 104 8.53 15.35 -24.09
C ASP A 104 9.07 16.63 -23.42
N LYS A 105 8.35 17.16 -22.43
CA LYS A 105 8.73 18.38 -21.68
C LYS A 105 9.89 18.14 -20.72
N CYS A 106 9.95 16.98 -20.08
CA CYS A 106 11.00 16.58 -19.14
C CYS A 106 11.64 15.27 -19.60
N PRO A 107 12.57 15.32 -20.59
CA PRO A 107 13.28 14.13 -21.02
C PRO A 107 14.04 13.50 -19.84
N GLY A 108 13.75 12.24 -19.54
CA GLY A 108 14.36 11.52 -18.42
C GLY A 108 13.59 11.60 -17.10
N VAL A 109 12.37 12.15 -17.09
CA VAL A 109 11.45 11.98 -15.96
C VAL A 109 11.27 10.49 -15.65
N LYS A 110 11.48 10.12 -14.38
CA LYS A 110 11.39 8.74 -13.92
C LYS A 110 10.06 8.46 -13.27
N ASP A 111 9.47 7.33 -13.63
CA ASP A 111 8.34 6.75 -12.93
C ASP A 111 8.73 6.19 -11.56
N ILE A 112 7.75 5.99 -10.69
CA ILE A 112 7.95 5.55 -9.29
C ILE A 112 8.68 4.19 -9.23
N ALA A 113 8.40 3.24 -10.14
CA ALA A 113 9.10 1.96 -10.19
C ALA A 113 10.59 2.15 -10.54
N ASP A 114 10.91 3.03 -11.49
CA ASP A 114 12.30 3.34 -11.85
C ASP A 114 13.05 4.06 -10.72
N GLN A 115 12.40 5.00 -10.02
CA GLN A 115 12.97 5.67 -8.83
C GLN A 115 13.29 4.67 -7.71
N LEU A 116 12.40 3.70 -7.45
CA LEU A 116 12.63 2.64 -6.46
C LEU A 116 13.92 1.87 -6.74
N ILE A 117 14.14 1.50 -8.01
CA ILE A 117 15.27 0.64 -8.39
C ILE A 117 16.57 1.42 -8.58
N THR A 118 16.51 2.59 -9.21
CA THR A 118 17.72 3.30 -9.67
C THR A 118 18.19 4.39 -8.73
N GLU A 119 17.32 4.92 -7.86
CA GLU A 119 17.65 6.01 -6.94
C GLU A 119 17.62 5.54 -5.48
N ASN A 120 16.84 4.50 -5.20
CA ASN A 120 16.63 3.97 -3.85
C ASN A 120 17.29 2.61 -3.61
N GLY A 121 18.43 2.35 -4.26
CA GLY A 121 19.20 1.11 -4.09
C GLY A 121 19.78 0.88 -2.68
N HIS A 122 19.60 1.84 -1.78
CA HIS A 122 19.94 1.75 -0.36
C HIS A 122 18.92 0.93 0.46
N LEU A 123 17.68 0.81 -0.02
CA LEU A 123 16.67 -0.05 0.58
C LEU A 123 17.14 -1.51 0.59
N ARG A 124 16.89 -2.19 1.71
CA ARG A 124 17.31 -3.57 1.97
C ARG A 124 16.18 -4.57 1.85
N VAL A 125 14.95 -4.13 2.08
CA VAL A 125 13.75 -4.97 2.00
C VAL A 125 12.65 -4.18 1.30
N VAL A 126 12.07 -4.73 0.25
CA VAL A 126 10.88 -4.21 -0.41
C VAL A 126 9.94 -5.37 -0.67
N LEU A 127 8.80 -5.41 0.02
CA LEU A 127 7.84 -6.50 -0.08
C LEU A 127 6.43 -5.96 -0.34
N GLY A 128 5.73 -6.53 -1.32
CA GLY A 128 4.35 -6.23 -1.62
C GLY A 128 3.93 -6.79 -2.97
N GLY A 129 3.00 -6.14 -3.65
CA GLY A 129 2.62 -6.46 -5.03
C GLY A 129 3.24 -5.51 -6.07
N GLY A 130 2.74 -5.57 -7.29
CA GLY A 130 2.99 -4.59 -8.35
C GLY A 130 3.96 -5.03 -9.43
N ARG A 131 4.17 -6.35 -9.64
CA ARG A 131 5.12 -6.86 -10.67
C ARG A 131 4.94 -6.20 -12.03
N SER A 132 3.70 -5.92 -12.44
CA SER A 132 3.40 -5.35 -13.76
C SER A 132 4.06 -3.99 -14.00
N LYS A 133 4.34 -3.21 -12.94
CA LYS A 133 5.00 -1.89 -13.06
C LYS A 133 6.51 -2.00 -13.34
N PHE A 134 7.10 -3.20 -13.17
CA PHE A 134 8.54 -3.44 -13.30
C PHE A 134 8.92 -4.21 -14.58
N THR A 135 7.96 -4.79 -15.29
CA THR A 135 8.22 -5.61 -16.48
C THR A 135 7.68 -4.97 -17.77
N PRO A 136 8.32 -5.24 -18.93
CA PRO A 136 7.84 -4.82 -20.25
C PRO A 136 6.46 -5.39 -20.60
N ILE A 137 5.73 -4.69 -21.48
CA ILE A 137 4.39 -5.08 -21.92
C ILE A 137 4.31 -6.42 -22.67
N ASP A 138 5.44 -6.91 -23.19
CA ASP A 138 5.57 -8.19 -23.88
C ASP A 138 6.03 -9.34 -22.96
N VAL A 139 6.30 -9.05 -21.68
CA VAL A 139 6.63 -10.06 -20.67
C VAL A 139 5.35 -10.48 -19.95
N GLU A 140 5.01 -11.77 -20.07
CA GLU A 140 3.90 -12.38 -19.32
C GLU A 140 4.24 -12.47 -17.83
N ASP A 141 3.24 -12.23 -16.99
CA ASP A 141 3.37 -12.31 -15.52
C ASP A 141 3.58 -13.74 -15.03
N GLY A 142 2.98 -14.72 -15.72
CA GLY A 142 3.10 -16.15 -15.45
C GLY A 142 2.12 -16.70 -14.41
N GLU A 143 1.63 -15.87 -13.47
CA GLU A 143 0.63 -16.29 -12.48
C GLU A 143 -0.78 -16.10 -13.01
N ILE A 144 -1.07 -14.86 -13.44
CA ILE A 144 -2.39 -14.49 -13.93
C ILE A 144 -2.40 -14.67 -15.44
N ARG A 145 -3.31 -15.53 -15.92
CA ARG A 145 -3.47 -15.79 -17.35
C ARG A 145 -3.77 -14.50 -18.11
N ASN A 146 -3.00 -14.26 -19.18
CA ASN A 146 -3.07 -13.07 -20.04
C ASN A 146 -2.73 -11.74 -19.33
N ALA A 147 -2.13 -11.78 -18.13
CA ALA A 147 -1.53 -10.59 -17.54
C ALA A 147 -0.09 -10.41 -18.06
N THR A 148 0.26 -9.17 -18.36
CA THR A 148 1.59 -8.78 -18.83
C THR A 148 2.12 -7.62 -17.98
N GLY A 149 3.38 -7.26 -18.21
CA GLY A 149 3.91 -5.99 -17.72
C GLY A 149 3.21 -4.77 -18.31
N ASN A 150 3.55 -3.60 -17.79
CA ASN A 150 3.01 -2.32 -18.21
C ASN A 150 4.04 -1.46 -18.93
N ARG A 151 5.33 -1.77 -18.81
CA ARG A 151 6.38 -0.84 -19.26
C ARG A 151 6.48 -0.74 -20.78
N LEU A 152 6.50 0.48 -21.30
CA LEU A 152 6.59 0.78 -22.73
C LEU A 152 8.05 0.96 -23.18
N ASP A 153 8.94 1.28 -22.24
CA ASP A 153 10.36 1.49 -22.47
C ASP A 153 11.20 0.20 -22.63
N GLN A 154 10.55 -0.96 -22.61
CA GLN A 154 11.18 -2.29 -22.76
C GLN A 154 12.22 -2.62 -21.67
N ARG A 155 12.24 -1.88 -20.55
CA ARG A 155 13.14 -2.17 -19.43
C ARG A 155 12.50 -3.19 -18.50
N ASN A 156 13.24 -4.24 -18.15
CA ASN A 156 12.93 -5.10 -17.02
C ASN A 156 13.66 -4.59 -15.78
N LEU A 157 12.95 -3.85 -14.91
CA LEU A 157 13.54 -3.21 -13.74
C LEU A 157 13.97 -4.21 -12.66
N ILE A 158 13.31 -5.37 -12.59
CA ILE A 158 13.73 -6.46 -11.68
C ILE A 158 15.12 -6.94 -12.10
N GLU A 159 15.33 -7.20 -13.39
CA GLU A 159 16.66 -7.59 -13.90
C GLU A 159 17.70 -6.49 -13.70
N VAL A 160 17.33 -5.23 -13.89
CA VAL A 160 18.21 -4.08 -13.62
C VAL A 160 18.67 -4.11 -12.15
N ARG A 161 17.77 -4.35 -11.20
CA ARG A 161 18.10 -4.43 -9.77
C ARG A 161 18.99 -5.61 -9.44
N MET A 162 18.67 -6.79 -9.98
CA MET A 162 19.45 -8.00 -9.72
C MET A 162 20.87 -7.89 -10.30
N LYS A 163 21.03 -7.29 -11.50
CA LYS A 163 22.34 -7.09 -12.15
C LYS A 163 23.16 -5.95 -11.52
N SER A 164 22.52 -4.94 -10.92
CA SER A 164 23.22 -3.80 -10.28
C SER A 164 23.74 -4.13 -8.89
N SER A 165 23.37 -5.27 -8.33
CA SER A 165 23.84 -5.73 -7.03
C SER A 165 25.34 -6.02 -7.13
N LYS A 166 26.14 -5.31 -6.31
CA LYS A 166 27.60 -5.49 -6.24
C LYS A 166 27.92 -6.95 -5.93
N GLU A 167 29.09 -7.44 -6.33
CA GLU A 167 29.52 -8.85 -6.14
C GLU A 167 29.38 -9.37 -4.69
N ASN A 168 29.31 -8.47 -3.68
CA ASN A 168 29.13 -8.79 -2.26
C ASN A 168 27.72 -8.52 -1.70
N MET A 169 26.73 -8.20 -2.53
CA MET A 169 25.35 -7.95 -2.11
C MET A 169 24.47 -9.10 -2.60
N ASN A 170 24.18 -10.06 -1.72
CA ASN A 170 23.25 -11.15 -2.02
C ASN A 170 21.82 -10.60 -2.16
N ALA A 171 21.44 -10.26 -3.39
CA ALA A 171 20.11 -9.79 -3.75
C ALA A 171 19.22 -10.96 -4.18
N ILE A 172 18.04 -11.05 -3.58
CA ILE A 172 17.06 -12.09 -3.84
C ILE A 172 15.77 -11.45 -4.34
N TYR A 173 15.22 -12.02 -5.41
CA TYR A 173 13.90 -11.71 -5.92
C TYR A 173 12.97 -12.91 -5.74
N VAL A 174 11.78 -12.70 -5.20
CA VAL A 174 10.76 -13.74 -4.99
C VAL A 174 9.38 -13.25 -5.43
N THR A 175 8.53 -14.17 -5.89
CA THR A 175 7.16 -13.86 -6.33
C THR A 175 6.10 -14.77 -5.73
N LYS A 176 6.49 -15.78 -4.94
CA LYS A 176 5.57 -16.81 -4.42
C LYS A 176 5.81 -17.06 -2.93
N GLN A 177 4.80 -17.55 -2.23
CA GLN A 177 4.92 -18.00 -0.84
C GLN A 177 6.11 -18.94 -0.63
N SER A 178 6.24 -19.98 -1.46
CA SER A 178 7.31 -20.98 -1.29
C SER A 178 8.71 -20.41 -1.47
N GLU A 179 8.88 -19.42 -2.35
CA GLU A 179 10.15 -18.74 -2.59
C GLU A 179 10.48 -17.81 -1.42
N PHE A 180 9.48 -17.08 -0.92
CA PHE A 180 9.57 -16.24 0.27
C PHE A 180 9.98 -17.04 1.52
N ASP A 181 9.35 -18.21 1.72
CA ASP A 181 9.65 -19.09 2.85
C ASP A 181 11.10 -19.59 2.80
N ALA A 182 11.63 -19.83 1.59
CA ALA A 182 12.99 -20.31 1.37
C ALA A 182 14.08 -19.23 1.52
N VAL A 183 13.70 -17.94 1.64
CA VAL A 183 14.67 -16.86 1.85
C VAL A 183 15.35 -17.06 3.21
N ASP A 184 16.69 -17.18 3.19
CA ASP A 184 17.52 -17.17 4.38
C ASP A 184 17.83 -15.72 4.80
N PRO A 185 17.15 -15.19 5.83
CA PRO A 185 17.30 -13.80 6.22
C PRO A 185 18.71 -13.50 6.74
N GLU A 186 19.48 -14.48 7.20
CA GLU A 186 20.84 -14.28 7.73
C GLU A 186 21.90 -14.09 6.62
N ASN A 187 21.57 -14.42 5.37
CA ASN A 187 22.48 -14.27 4.24
C ASN A 187 21.95 -13.36 3.12
N THR A 188 20.76 -12.77 3.27
CA THR A 188 20.18 -11.86 2.26
C THR A 188 20.54 -10.40 2.54
N GLU A 189 21.20 -9.73 1.59
CA GLU A 189 21.55 -8.30 1.70
C GLU A 189 20.52 -7.36 1.06
N PHE A 190 19.73 -7.88 0.13
CA PHE A 190 18.59 -7.19 -0.46
C PHE A 190 17.49 -8.22 -0.79
N LEU A 191 16.27 -7.93 -0.36
CA LEU A 191 15.09 -8.74 -0.70
C LEU A 191 14.07 -7.88 -1.44
N LEU A 192 13.72 -8.29 -2.66
CA LEU A 192 12.59 -7.79 -3.42
C LEU A 192 11.54 -8.90 -3.54
N GLY A 193 10.38 -8.70 -2.92
CA GLY A 193 9.25 -9.61 -3.02
C GLY A 193 8.08 -8.92 -3.71
N LEU A 194 7.68 -9.41 -4.88
CA LEU A 194 6.56 -8.89 -5.65
C LEU A 194 5.55 -10.02 -5.91
N PHE A 195 4.55 -10.12 -5.03
CA PHE A 195 3.70 -11.32 -4.93
C PHE A 195 2.50 -11.32 -5.87
N GLU A 196 2.12 -10.17 -6.41
CA GLU A 196 1.02 -10.05 -7.38
C GLU A 196 1.38 -9.08 -8.52
N PRO A 197 0.77 -9.20 -9.72
CA PRO A 197 0.94 -8.22 -10.80
C PRO A 197 0.49 -6.81 -10.42
N SER A 198 -0.52 -6.70 -9.55
CA SER A 198 -1.04 -5.46 -8.98
C SER A 198 -0.94 -5.52 -7.46
N HIS A 199 -1.92 -4.97 -6.72
CA HIS A 199 -2.02 -5.15 -5.28
C HIS A 199 -2.10 -6.63 -4.89
N MET A 200 -1.63 -6.99 -3.70
CA MET A 200 -1.81 -8.33 -3.11
C MET A 200 -3.30 -8.65 -2.93
N LYS A 201 -3.69 -9.89 -2.66
CA LYS A 201 -5.10 -10.20 -2.35
C LYS A 201 -5.49 -9.55 -1.00
N PHE A 202 -6.80 -9.45 -0.76
CA PHE A 202 -7.28 -9.17 0.59
C PHE A 202 -6.97 -10.38 1.47
N GLU A 203 -6.78 -10.20 2.77
CA GLU A 203 -6.38 -11.29 3.67
C GLU A 203 -7.35 -12.49 3.56
N VAL A 204 -8.65 -12.21 3.50
CA VAL A 204 -9.70 -13.23 3.38
C VAL A 204 -9.69 -13.98 2.05
N ASP A 205 -9.12 -13.38 1.01
CA ASP A 205 -9.04 -13.97 -0.33
C ASP A 205 -7.67 -14.63 -0.60
N ARG A 206 -6.69 -14.43 0.28
CA ARG A 206 -5.28 -14.85 0.11
C ARG A 206 -5.11 -16.35 -0.12
N ALA A 207 -5.93 -17.18 0.51
CA ALA A 207 -5.91 -18.63 0.34
C ALA A 207 -6.31 -19.09 -1.08
N ASN A 208 -6.95 -18.22 -1.87
CA ASN A 208 -7.32 -18.51 -3.27
C ASN A 208 -6.23 -18.12 -4.27
N ASP A 209 -5.12 -17.58 -3.79
CA ASP A 209 -3.99 -17.20 -4.61
C ASP A 209 -3.31 -18.44 -5.24
N THR A 210 -2.94 -18.34 -6.52
CA THR A 210 -2.48 -19.52 -7.28
C THR A 210 -1.02 -19.84 -6.98
N TRP A 211 -0.17 -18.84 -6.79
CA TRP A 211 1.22 -19.06 -6.36
C TRP A 211 1.38 -19.02 -4.85
N GLY A 212 0.35 -18.60 -4.13
CA GLY A 212 0.38 -18.26 -2.72
C GLY A 212 1.16 -16.96 -2.49
N GLU A 213 0.75 -16.21 -1.48
CA GLU A 213 1.45 -15.00 -1.04
C GLU A 213 1.54 -14.91 0.50
N PRO A 214 2.64 -14.35 1.03
CA PRO A 214 2.81 -14.18 2.47
C PRO A 214 1.81 -13.16 3.03
N SER A 215 1.30 -13.44 4.23
CA SER A 215 0.60 -12.43 5.03
C SER A 215 1.51 -11.25 5.35
N ILE A 216 0.93 -10.09 5.66
CA ILE A 216 1.68 -8.91 6.10
C ILE A 216 2.52 -9.20 7.35
N SER A 217 2.03 -10.03 8.29
CA SER A 217 2.79 -10.48 9.46
C SER A 217 4.04 -11.28 9.08
N GLN A 218 3.92 -12.20 8.12
CA GLN A 218 5.07 -12.96 7.61
C GLN A 218 6.08 -12.03 6.90
N MET A 219 5.60 -11.08 6.10
CA MET A 219 6.47 -10.08 5.45
C MET A 219 7.22 -9.22 6.47
N VAL A 220 6.54 -8.75 7.52
CA VAL A 220 7.15 -7.97 8.61
C VAL A 220 8.19 -8.79 9.38
N ASP A 221 7.89 -10.05 9.72
CA ASP A 221 8.82 -10.95 10.37
C ASP A 221 10.13 -11.09 9.58
N LYS A 222 10.03 -11.46 8.29
CA LYS A 222 11.20 -11.62 7.42
C LYS A 222 11.95 -10.29 7.24
N ALA A 223 11.23 -9.18 7.08
CA ALA A 223 11.80 -7.85 6.95
C ALA A 223 12.64 -7.49 8.17
N ILE A 224 12.10 -7.66 9.38
CA ILE A 224 12.80 -7.37 10.64
C ILE A 224 14.02 -8.29 10.80
N GLN A 225 13.90 -9.58 10.49
CA GLN A 225 15.04 -10.51 10.56
C GLN A 225 16.20 -10.07 9.66
N ILE A 226 15.92 -9.57 8.45
CA ILE A 226 16.94 -9.02 7.56
C ILE A 226 17.49 -7.70 8.12
N LEU A 227 16.61 -6.76 8.49
CA LEU A 227 16.94 -5.38 8.84
C LEU A 227 17.67 -5.23 10.18
N LYS A 228 17.36 -6.06 11.17
CA LYS A 228 17.97 -6.01 12.52
C LYS A 228 19.48 -6.27 12.52
N ARG A 229 20.02 -6.86 11.44
CA ARG A 229 21.46 -7.06 11.25
C ARG A 229 22.19 -5.76 10.89
N GLY A 230 21.45 -4.71 10.52
CA GLY A 230 22.01 -3.38 10.25
C GLY A 230 22.76 -2.83 11.48
N PRO A 231 24.04 -2.43 11.36
CA PRO A 231 24.90 -2.12 12.50
C PRO A 231 24.49 -0.85 13.27
N LYS A 232 23.59 -0.04 12.72
CA LYS A 232 23.04 1.18 13.34
C LYS A 232 21.55 1.05 13.67
N GLY A 233 21.00 -0.16 13.59
CA GLY A 233 19.56 -0.41 13.62
C GLY A 233 18.91 -0.14 12.26
N TYR A 234 17.59 -0.02 12.26
CA TYR A 234 16.80 0.10 11.04
C TYR A 234 15.61 1.05 11.18
N VAL A 235 14.99 1.37 10.04
CA VAL A 235 13.65 1.95 9.94
C VAL A 235 12.86 1.13 8.93
N LEU A 236 11.67 0.68 9.32
CA LEU A 236 10.77 -0.12 8.49
C LEU A 236 9.43 0.61 8.39
N VAL A 237 8.97 0.84 7.17
CA VAL A 237 7.62 1.33 6.89
C VAL A 237 6.74 0.14 6.52
N VAL A 238 5.60 0.00 7.20
CA VAL A 238 4.64 -1.10 7.01
C VAL A 238 3.26 -0.51 6.73
N GLU A 239 2.61 -0.97 5.67
CA GLU A 239 1.29 -0.50 5.27
C GLU A 239 0.30 -1.66 5.06
N GLY A 240 -0.83 -1.61 5.77
CA GLY A 240 -2.02 -2.42 5.48
C GLY A 240 -2.92 -1.72 4.45
N GLY A 241 -2.42 -1.44 3.25
CA GLY A 241 -3.10 -0.50 2.34
C GLY A 241 -4.40 -1.04 1.72
N ARG A 242 -4.63 -2.35 1.79
CA ARG A 242 -5.89 -2.98 1.36
C ARG A 242 -7.09 -2.62 2.25
N ILE A 243 -6.87 -2.09 3.46
CA ILE A 243 -7.96 -1.55 4.31
C ILE A 243 -8.71 -0.44 3.56
N ASP A 244 -7.97 0.49 2.96
CA ASP A 244 -8.51 1.60 2.16
C ASP A 244 -9.33 1.10 0.96
N GLU A 245 -8.78 0.16 0.18
CA GLU A 245 -9.48 -0.46 -0.96
C GLU A 245 -10.78 -1.16 -0.52
N GLY A 246 -10.77 -1.84 0.63
CA GLY A 246 -11.95 -2.47 1.21
C GLY A 246 -13.04 -1.45 1.49
N HIS A 247 -12.70 -0.32 2.11
CA HIS A 247 -13.64 0.76 2.39
C HIS A 247 -14.12 1.47 1.11
N HIS A 248 -13.27 1.70 0.11
CA HIS A 248 -13.67 2.25 -1.19
C HIS A 248 -14.67 1.36 -1.96
N LEU A 249 -14.59 0.05 -1.74
CA LEU A 249 -15.57 -0.92 -2.25
C LEU A 249 -16.85 -1.02 -1.40
N ASN A 250 -16.94 -0.29 -0.28
CA ASN A 250 -17.92 -0.48 0.79
C ASN A 250 -18.00 -1.93 1.29
N ASN A 251 -16.85 -2.62 1.32
CA ASN A 251 -16.75 -3.99 1.82
C ASN A 251 -16.08 -3.97 3.19
N ALA A 252 -16.89 -3.71 4.24
CA ALA A 252 -16.38 -3.65 5.61
C ALA A 252 -15.78 -4.99 6.09
N TYR A 253 -16.28 -6.13 5.60
CA TYR A 253 -15.69 -7.43 5.94
C TYR A 253 -14.22 -7.51 5.52
N ARG A 254 -13.91 -7.20 4.26
CA ARG A 254 -12.52 -7.15 3.80
C ARG A 254 -11.69 -6.07 4.51
N ALA A 255 -12.25 -4.87 4.70
CA ALA A 255 -11.54 -3.80 5.40
C ALA A 255 -11.18 -4.17 6.85
N ASN A 256 -12.09 -4.81 7.58
CA ASN A 256 -11.89 -5.25 8.95
C ASN A 256 -10.86 -6.38 9.04
N GLU A 257 -10.95 -7.38 8.15
CA GLU A 257 -10.04 -8.53 8.16
C GLU A 257 -8.61 -8.11 7.77
N ASP A 258 -8.44 -7.19 6.83
CA ASP A 258 -7.14 -6.57 6.54
C ASP A 258 -6.66 -5.66 7.70
N THR A 259 -7.57 -5.07 8.48
CA THR A 259 -7.21 -4.33 9.72
C THR A 259 -6.70 -5.28 10.81
N ILE A 260 -7.33 -6.45 10.97
CA ILE A 260 -6.86 -7.51 11.86
C ILE A 260 -5.48 -8.00 11.42
N ALA A 261 -5.27 -8.23 10.12
CA ALA A 261 -3.97 -8.62 9.58
C ALA A 261 -2.87 -7.59 9.88
N LEU A 262 -3.16 -6.29 9.77
CA LEU A 262 -2.23 -5.23 10.18
C LEU A 262 -1.96 -5.25 11.69
N SER A 263 -2.98 -5.49 12.52
CA SER A 263 -2.83 -5.64 13.98
C SER A 263 -1.93 -6.82 14.36
N ASP A 264 -2.04 -7.94 13.65
CA ASP A 264 -1.17 -9.10 13.83
C ASP A 264 0.28 -8.79 13.41
N ALA A 265 0.47 -7.99 12.36
CA ALA A 265 1.80 -7.54 11.94
C ALA A 265 2.44 -6.59 12.96
N VAL A 266 1.65 -5.71 13.58
CA VAL A 266 2.12 -4.87 14.71
C VAL A 266 2.55 -5.75 15.88
N SER A 267 1.74 -6.76 16.24
CA SER A 267 2.08 -7.71 17.31
C SER A 267 3.38 -8.46 17.00
N THR A 268 3.53 -8.93 15.75
CA THR A 268 4.76 -9.56 15.25
C THR A 268 5.97 -8.63 15.39
N ALA A 269 5.82 -7.35 15.02
CA ALA A 269 6.88 -6.37 15.16
C ALA A 269 7.25 -6.12 16.63
N MET A 270 6.28 -6.08 17.54
CA MET A 270 6.55 -5.94 18.98
C MET A 270 7.27 -7.17 19.55
N ASP A 271 6.88 -8.37 19.16
CA ASP A 271 7.49 -9.63 19.64
C ASP A 271 8.95 -9.79 19.19
N LEU A 272 9.31 -9.23 18.02
CA LEU A 272 10.65 -9.31 17.45
C LEU A 272 11.61 -8.20 17.93
N ASN A 273 11.11 -7.21 18.67
CA ASN A 273 11.90 -6.05 19.09
C ASN A 273 11.87 -5.86 20.61
N CYS A 274 12.84 -5.08 21.11
CA CYS A 274 12.87 -4.68 22.51
C CYS A 274 12.25 -3.28 22.63
N GLU A 275 11.29 -3.10 23.54
CA GLU A 275 10.64 -1.80 23.77
C GLU A 275 11.63 -0.69 24.19
N ASN A 276 12.81 -1.05 24.72
CA ASN A 276 13.80 -0.08 25.20
C ASN A 276 14.61 0.59 24.08
N ASP A 277 14.66 0.01 22.88
CA ASP A 277 15.47 0.53 21.76
C ASP A 277 14.69 0.68 20.44
N THR A 278 13.40 0.31 20.45
CA THR A 278 12.54 0.33 19.27
C THR A 278 11.31 1.20 19.50
N LEU A 279 11.10 2.19 18.62
CA LEU A 279 9.87 2.98 18.56
C LEU A 279 8.94 2.39 17.51
N VAL A 280 7.76 1.93 17.93
CA VAL A 280 6.67 1.52 17.03
C VAL A 280 5.61 2.61 17.03
N VAL A 281 5.26 3.12 15.84
CA VAL A 281 4.21 4.13 15.65
C VAL A 281 3.14 3.53 14.73
N VAL A 282 1.90 3.53 15.20
CA VAL A 282 0.72 3.11 14.41
C VAL A 282 -0.17 4.33 14.21
N THR A 283 -0.52 4.59 12.95
CA THR A 283 -1.41 5.70 12.55
C THR A 283 -2.10 5.34 11.24
N ALA A 284 -3.08 6.16 10.85
CA ALA A 284 -3.64 6.17 9.50
C ALA A 284 -3.20 7.43 8.76
N ASP A 285 -3.16 7.35 7.43
CA ASP A 285 -3.01 8.48 6.51
C ASP A 285 -4.31 9.31 6.47
N HIS A 286 -5.45 8.64 6.39
CA HIS A 286 -6.78 9.22 6.56
C HIS A 286 -7.83 8.18 7.00
N GLY A 287 -9.06 8.64 7.24
CA GLY A 287 -10.20 7.77 7.51
C GLY A 287 -11.15 7.70 6.32
N HIS A 288 -12.24 6.95 6.49
CA HIS A 288 -13.30 6.80 5.50
C HIS A 288 -14.63 7.27 6.09
N VAL A 289 -15.65 7.42 5.24
CA VAL A 289 -17.02 7.70 5.67
C VAL A 289 -17.74 6.46 6.23
N PHE A 290 -16.98 5.60 6.91
CA PHE A 290 -17.43 4.41 7.59
C PHE A 290 -18.03 4.78 8.95
N SER A 291 -19.17 4.21 9.28
CA SER A 291 -19.75 4.36 10.61
C SER A 291 -20.23 3.02 11.14
N PHE A 292 -20.19 2.90 12.46
CA PHE A 292 -20.67 1.76 13.23
C PHE A 292 -21.78 2.26 14.15
N GLY A 293 -23.00 1.76 13.95
CA GLY A 293 -24.20 2.20 14.68
C GLY A 293 -25.14 1.05 15.01
N GLY A 294 -26.40 1.40 15.31
CA GLY A 294 -27.40 0.45 15.79
C GLY A 294 -27.32 0.19 17.30
N TYR A 295 -28.19 -0.71 17.78
CA TYR A 295 -28.28 -1.08 19.20
C TYR A 295 -28.15 -2.60 19.39
N HIS A 296 -27.20 -3.20 18.68
CA HIS A 296 -26.90 -4.63 18.77
C HIS A 296 -26.40 -5.04 20.15
N MET A 297 -26.65 -6.30 20.51
CA MET A 297 -26.22 -6.85 21.79
C MET A 297 -24.72 -7.11 21.80
N ILE A 298 -24.08 -7.00 22.97
CA ILE A 298 -22.60 -7.11 23.12
C ILE A 298 -21.98 -8.46 22.68
N ASN A 299 -22.80 -9.48 22.40
CA ASN A 299 -22.36 -10.81 21.98
C ASN A 299 -22.88 -11.20 20.59
N GLU A 300 -23.47 -10.27 19.85
CA GLU A 300 -23.85 -10.48 18.45
C GLU A 300 -22.65 -10.27 17.53
N ASP A 301 -22.69 -10.90 16.36
CA ASP A 301 -21.66 -10.69 15.36
C ASP A 301 -21.78 -9.25 14.82
N ILE A 302 -20.66 -8.57 14.62
CA ILE A 302 -20.64 -7.21 14.05
C ILE A 302 -21.20 -7.19 12.61
N TYR A 303 -21.29 -8.34 11.94
CA TYR A 303 -21.88 -8.51 10.62
C TYR A 303 -23.37 -8.87 10.65
N ASP A 304 -23.97 -9.03 11.84
CA ASP A 304 -25.40 -9.28 11.97
C ASP A 304 -26.24 -8.08 11.52
N MET A 305 -27.51 -8.35 11.23
CA MET A 305 -28.49 -7.34 10.81
C MET A 305 -29.59 -7.19 11.86
N ASP A 306 -30.10 -5.98 11.98
CA ASP A 306 -31.26 -5.65 12.82
C ASP A 306 -32.36 -5.01 11.96
N MET A 307 -33.57 -4.82 12.48
CA MET A 307 -34.73 -4.33 11.74
C MET A 307 -34.92 -2.83 11.91
N ALA A 308 -35.06 -2.11 10.80
CA ALA A 308 -35.41 -0.68 10.81
C ALA A 308 -36.92 -0.45 10.77
N ASP A 309 -37.34 0.81 10.96
CA ASP A 309 -38.74 1.26 10.96
C ASP A 309 -39.50 0.97 9.65
N ASP A 310 -38.77 0.75 8.54
CA ASP A 310 -39.34 0.40 7.24
C ASP A 310 -39.56 -1.12 7.05
N GLU A 311 -39.50 -1.88 8.14
CA GLU A 311 -39.61 -3.34 8.18
C GLU A 311 -38.60 -4.06 7.27
N LYS A 312 -37.43 -3.45 7.09
CA LYS A 312 -36.30 -4.06 6.38
C LYS A 312 -35.08 -4.18 7.28
N PRO A 313 -34.24 -5.21 7.07
CA PRO A 313 -33.01 -5.36 7.84
C PRO A 313 -31.98 -4.29 7.46
N TYR A 314 -31.21 -3.77 8.41
CA TYR A 314 -30.07 -2.87 8.24
C TYR A 314 -28.83 -3.45 8.93
N THR A 315 -27.65 -2.98 8.52
CA THR A 315 -26.35 -3.42 9.09
C THR A 315 -25.82 -2.39 10.10
N LEU A 316 -25.02 -2.83 11.09
CA LEU A 316 -24.35 -1.90 12.02
C LEU A 316 -23.37 -1.00 11.29
N MET A 317 -22.62 -1.63 10.39
CA MET A 317 -21.58 -1.04 9.58
C MET A 317 -22.17 -0.45 8.31
N ASN A 318 -22.04 0.85 8.12
CA ASN A 318 -22.57 1.54 6.95
C ASN A 318 -21.60 2.61 6.45
N TYR A 319 -21.81 3.06 5.21
CA TYR A 319 -21.04 4.13 4.61
C TYR A 319 -21.97 5.25 4.14
N ALA A 320 -21.53 6.49 4.31
CA ALA A 320 -22.31 7.64 3.83
C ALA A 320 -22.35 7.74 2.28
N ASN A 321 -21.38 7.15 1.58
CA ASN A 321 -21.30 7.11 0.13
C ASN A 321 -20.53 5.88 -0.38
N GLY A 322 -20.59 5.62 -1.70
CA GLY A 322 -19.85 4.56 -2.38
C GLY A 322 -20.75 3.58 -3.14
N ARG A 323 -20.17 2.43 -3.51
CA ARG A 323 -20.81 1.41 -4.36
C ARG A 323 -21.93 0.62 -3.67
N GLY A 324 -22.07 0.74 -2.35
CA GLY A 324 -23.17 0.15 -1.57
C GLY A 324 -24.53 0.84 -1.80
N TRP A 325 -24.55 2.01 -2.45
CA TRP A 325 -25.77 2.78 -2.67
C TRP A 325 -26.76 2.12 -3.66
N PHE A 326 -28.05 2.14 -3.28
CA PHE A 326 -29.20 1.89 -4.17
C PHE A 326 -30.11 3.13 -4.19
N GLU A 327 -30.72 3.48 -5.34
CA GLU A 327 -31.46 4.75 -5.50
C GLU A 327 -32.58 5.00 -4.46
N HIS A 328 -32.39 5.99 -3.56
CA HIS A 328 -33.41 6.49 -2.62
C HIS A 328 -33.76 7.97 -2.79
N ARG A 329 -34.16 8.40 -3.99
CA ARG A 329 -34.69 9.77 -4.18
C ARG A 329 -36.10 9.89 -4.78
N ASN A 330 -36.73 8.79 -5.18
CA ASN A 330 -38.08 8.80 -5.77
C ASN A 330 -39.12 7.93 -5.04
N GLY A 331 -39.02 7.80 -3.71
CA GLY A 331 -40.09 7.19 -2.89
C GLY A 331 -40.22 5.66 -2.99
N GLN A 332 -39.21 4.96 -3.53
CA GLN A 332 -39.09 3.52 -3.37
C GLN A 332 -38.11 3.19 -2.25
N LEU A 333 -38.55 2.30 -1.35
CA LEU A 333 -37.81 1.82 -0.19
C LEU A 333 -36.53 1.07 -0.62
N ARG A 334 -35.50 1.04 0.24
CA ARG A 334 -34.25 0.28 0.06
C ARG A 334 -34.44 -1.18 -0.23
N LYS A 335 -33.51 -1.81 -0.97
CA LYS A 335 -33.60 -3.25 -1.22
C LYS A 335 -33.59 -3.98 0.12
N ASP A 336 -34.40 -5.03 0.20
CA ASP A 336 -34.39 -5.92 1.35
C ASP A 336 -33.12 -6.79 1.26
N LEU A 337 -32.23 -6.65 2.25
CA LEU A 337 -30.93 -7.33 2.27
C LEU A 337 -31.05 -8.86 2.26
N ARG A 338 -32.20 -9.42 2.69
CA ARG A 338 -32.50 -10.86 2.62
C ARG A 338 -32.58 -11.40 1.19
N ASN A 339 -32.81 -10.52 0.21
CA ASN A 339 -33.03 -10.90 -1.19
C ASN A 339 -31.77 -10.71 -2.06
N LEU A 340 -30.60 -10.49 -1.45
CA LEU A 340 -29.32 -10.44 -2.15
C LEU A 340 -28.81 -11.86 -2.40
N SER A 341 -28.35 -12.15 -3.62
CA SER A 341 -27.89 -13.49 -4.01
C SER A 341 -26.65 -13.93 -3.21
N GLU A 342 -26.73 -15.10 -2.58
CA GLU A 342 -25.60 -15.78 -1.92
C GLU A 342 -24.45 -16.03 -2.92
N GLY A 343 -23.22 -15.70 -2.51
CA GLY A 343 -22.01 -15.78 -3.34
C GLY A 343 -21.20 -14.47 -3.35
N LYS A 344 -21.78 -13.39 -2.83
CA LYS A 344 -21.07 -12.20 -2.37
C LYS A 344 -21.58 -11.99 -0.94
N GLY A 345 -20.75 -12.20 0.08
CA GLY A 345 -21.13 -11.84 1.45
C GLY A 345 -21.70 -10.41 1.45
N PRO A 346 -22.66 -10.06 2.33
CA PRO A 346 -23.22 -8.73 2.35
C PRO A 346 -22.05 -7.75 2.37
N SER A 347 -21.97 -6.87 1.36
CA SER A 347 -21.11 -5.70 1.50
C SER A 347 -21.72 -4.96 2.70
N ALA A 348 -21.18 -5.18 3.89
CA ALA A 348 -21.67 -4.68 5.18
C ALA A 348 -21.44 -3.16 5.27
N GLY A 349 -22.02 -2.49 4.30
CA GLY A 349 -21.88 -1.09 3.97
C GLY A 349 -23.13 -0.56 3.27
N GLN A 350 -24.25 -1.30 3.39
CA GLN A 350 -25.53 -1.08 2.72
C GLN A 350 -26.61 -0.65 3.71
#